data_AF-A0A962VFV1-F1
#
_entry.id   AF-A0A962VFV1-F1
#
_cell.length_a   1.000
_cell.length_b   1.000
_cell.length_c   1.000
_cell.angle_alpha   90.00
_cell.angle_beta   90.00
_cell.angle_gamma   90.00
#
_symmetry.space_group_name_H-M   'P 1'
#
loop_
_entity.id
_entity.type
_entity.pdbx_description
1 polymer ?
#
loop_
_entity_poly.entity_id
_entity_poly.type
_entity_poly.pdbx_seq_one_letter_code
_entity_poly.pdbx_strand_id
1 'polypeptide(L)'
;MSDPSQSVPISGGIPYAIGQSSLVRIPVPNTHGLCIEFRPRGRMPLGGSTSTLFFQDSTGRRHLRLDYGYNTRTRTIDYHWNQSGTHKQFGIIDHTPAGRGSPLVHKAAKYFRYAGRTLVVVGVAMDAISIVQASKPLRRASEVVAGWAGAWAGCKVVGAGGAAAGALASPVGAAIGGVGGCIIGGIGGYFGGSALGGEVYDWADDTFFITLSEALPQN
;
A
#
# COMPACT_ATOMS: atom_id res chain seq x y z
N MET A 1 1.03 -13.02 38.44
CA MET A 1 1.55 -11.64 38.41
C MET A 1 2.44 -11.57 37.18
N SER A 2 1.92 -11.05 36.07
CA SER A 2 2.64 -10.96 34.79
C SER A 2 3.74 -9.92 34.88
N ASP A 3 4.95 -10.29 34.48
CA ASP A 3 6.14 -9.45 34.47
C ASP A 3 5.92 -8.18 33.60
N PRO A 4 6.07 -6.96 34.14
CA PRO A 4 5.95 -5.71 33.38
C PRO A 4 7.07 -5.52 32.33
N SER A 5 8.08 -6.40 32.29
CA SER A 5 9.18 -6.35 31.30
C SER A 5 8.84 -6.96 29.94
N GLN A 6 7.74 -7.71 29.80
CA GLN A 6 7.28 -8.25 28.51
C GLN A 6 6.25 -7.34 27.83
N SER A 7 6.57 -6.05 27.70
CA SER A 7 5.86 -5.25 26.71
C SER A 7 6.31 -5.71 25.33
N VAL A 8 5.40 -6.33 24.58
CA VAL A 8 5.63 -6.58 23.15
C VAL A 8 6.08 -5.25 22.55
N PRO A 9 7.24 -5.17 21.88
CA PRO A 9 7.73 -3.93 21.32
C PRO A 9 6.63 -3.31 20.46
N ILE A 10 6.33 -2.04 20.71
CA ILE A 10 5.37 -1.28 19.92
C ILE A 10 5.78 -1.42 18.45
N SER A 11 4.96 -2.09 17.64
CA SER A 11 5.25 -2.32 16.22
C SER A 11 4.43 -1.38 15.35
N GLY A 12 5.11 -0.67 14.46
CA GLY A 12 4.50 0.15 13.43
C GLY A 12 3.90 -0.66 12.29
N GLY A 13 4.05 -1.99 12.27
CA GLY A 13 3.69 -2.84 11.13
C GLY A 13 2.25 -2.73 10.66
N ILE A 14 1.27 -2.72 11.59
CA ILE A 14 -0.15 -2.57 11.23
C ILE A 14 -0.45 -1.18 10.65
N PRO A 15 -0.18 -0.05 11.35
CA PRO A 15 -0.44 1.27 10.78
C PRO A 15 0.37 1.52 9.50
N TYR A 16 1.61 1.04 9.42
CA TYR A 16 2.40 1.08 8.19
C TYR A 16 1.70 0.32 7.06
N ALA A 17 1.33 -0.94 7.27
CA ALA A 17 0.72 -1.80 6.25
C ALA A 17 -0.61 -1.25 5.74
N ILE A 18 -1.47 -0.76 6.62
CA ILE A 18 -2.71 -0.10 6.23
C ILE A 18 -2.38 1.17 5.44
N GLY A 19 -1.48 2.00 5.96
CA GLY A 19 -1.14 3.28 5.37
C GLY A 19 -0.53 3.17 3.97
N GLN A 20 0.41 2.24 3.78
CA GLN A 20 1.11 2.08 2.50
C GLN A 20 0.17 1.70 1.36
N SER A 21 -0.98 1.06 1.64
CA SER A 21 -1.96 0.70 0.61
C SER A 21 -2.58 1.92 -0.09
N SER A 22 -2.48 3.10 0.53
CA SER A 22 -2.84 4.39 -0.10
C SER A 22 -1.78 4.94 -1.07
N LEU A 23 -0.57 4.35 -1.08
CA LEU A 23 0.62 4.82 -1.80
C LEU A 23 1.14 3.79 -2.82
N VAL A 24 1.05 2.50 -2.50
CA VAL A 24 1.51 1.42 -3.36
C VAL A 24 0.63 1.33 -4.60
N ARG A 25 1.27 1.13 -5.75
CA ARG A 25 0.58 0.80 -7.00
C ARG A 25 0.15 -0.67 -6.95
N ILE A 26 -1.09 -0.91 -6.56
CA ILE A 26 -1.63 -2.29 -6.46
C ILE A 26 -1.94 -2.77 -7.89
N PRO A 27 -1.25 -3.79 -8.41
CA PRO A 27 -1.45 -4.24 -9.79
C PRO A 27 -2.87 -4.75 -10.02
N VAL A 28 -3.44 -4.49 -11.19
CA VAL A 28 -4.66 -5.18 -11.65
C VAL A 28 -4.27 -6.18 -12.72
N PRO A 29 -4.34 -7.50 -12.45
CA PRO A 29 -3.95 -8.52 -13.42
C PRO A 29 -4.69 -8.40 -14.75
N ASN A 30 -4.04 -8.82 -15.84
CA ASN A 30 -4.60 -8.83 -17.20
C ASN A 30 -4.99 -7.44 -17.77
N THR A 31 -4.46 -6.35 -17.22
CA THR A 31 -4.76 -4.98 -17.70
C THR A 31 -3.62 -4.29 -18.45
N HIS A 32 -2.52 -5.01 -18.71
CA HIS A 32 -1.29 -4.46 -19.32
C HIS A 32 -0.76 -3.24 -18.55
N GLY A 33 -0.60 -3.38 -17.23
CA GLY A 33 0.09 -2.40 -16.38
C GLY A 33 -0.77 -1.36 -15.68
N LEU A 34 -2.10 -1.53 -15.64
CA LEU A 34 -2.94 -0.68 -14.78
C LEU A 34 -2.78 -1.09 -13.31
N CYS A 35 -2.76 -0.08 -12.45
CA CYS A 35 -2.73 -0.25 -11.00
C CYS A 35 -3.83 0.58 -10.34
N ILE A 36 -4.33 0.09 -9.20
CA ILE A 36 -5.19 0.86 -8.31
C ILE A 36 -4.33 1.90 -7.58
N GLU A 37 -4.75 3.17 -7.66
CA GLU A 37 -4.10 4.31 -7.01
C GLU A 37 -5.14 5.35 -6.56
N PHE A 38 -4.75 6.21 -5.63
CA PHE A 38 -5.58 7.29 -5.08
C PHE A 38 -5.11 8.70 -5.49
N ARG A 39 -4.15 8.75 -6.41
CA ARG A 39 -3.56 9.99 -6.91
C ARG A 39 -3.47 9.94 -8.43
N PRO A 40 -3.78 11.04 -9.14
CA PRO A 40 -3.60 11.06 -10.58
C PRO A 40 -2.13 10.98 -10.94
N ARG A 41 -1.84 10.30 -12.05
CA ARG A 41 -0.57 10.41 -12.77
C ARG A 41 -0.72 11.26 -14.02
N GLY A 42 0.38 11.87 -14.44
CA GLY A 42 0.40 12.78 -15.58
C GLY A 42 -0.14 14.17 -15.25
N ARG A 43 -0.68 14.86 -16.26
CA ARG A 43 -1.09 16.26 -16.15
C ARG A 43 -2.34 16.39 -15.26
N MET A 44 -2.21 17.08 -14.13
CA MET A 44 -3.36 17.56 -13.37
C MET A 44 -3.90 18.85 -13.99
N PRO A 45 -5.23 19.01 -14.10
CA PRO A 45 -5.84 20.29 -14.45
C PRO A 45 -5.48 21.35 -13.40
N LEU A 46 -5.39 22.63 -13.81
CA LEU A 46 -5.08 23.75 -12.90
C LEU A 46 -6.10 23.90 -11.76
N GLY A 47 -7.36 23.50 -11.98
CA GLY A 47 -8.41 23.46 -10.96
C GLY A 47 -8.38 22.21 -10.07
N GLY A 48 -7.36 21.37 -10.19
CA GLY A 48 -7.30 20.06 -9.56
C GLY A 48 -8.16 19.02 -10.30
N SER A 49 -8.27 17.85 -9.69
CA SER A 49 -9.07 16.73 -10.20
C SER A 49 -10.05 16.33 -9.11
N THR A 50 -11.33 16.17 -9.47
CA THR A 50 -12.34 15.61 -8.57
C THR A 50 -12.22 14.10 -8.46
N SER A 51 -11.32 13.48 -9.24
CA SER A 51 -11.07 12.06 -9.26
C SER A 51 -10.39 11.58 -7.98
N THR A 52 -10.90 10.50 -7.40
CA THR A 52 -10.43 9.98 -6.10
C THR A 52 -9.84 8.57 -6.17
N LEU A 53 -10.33 7.76 -7.12
CA LEU A 53 -9.89 6.40 -7.37
C LEU A 53 -9.46 6.27 -8.84
N PHE A 54 -8.32 5.62 -9.06
CA PHE A 54 -7.71 5.47 -10.38
C PHE A 54 -7.31 4.01 -10.62
N PHE A 55 -7.59 3.53 -11.82
CA PHE A 55 -6.96 2.38 -12.45
C PHE A 55 -6.09 2.90 -13.57
N GLN A 56 -4.80 3.08 -13.35
CA GLN A 56 -3.95 3.81 -14.30
C GLN A 56 -2.58 3.17 -14.50
N ASP A 57 -2.03 3.37 -15.69
CA ASP A 57 -0.65 3.01 -15.99
C ASP A 57 0.36 3.96 -15.31
N SER A 58 1.66 3.65 -15.40
CA SER A 58 2.71 4.47 -14.76
C SER A 58 2.82 5.89 -15.30
N THR A 59 2.27 6.14 -16.50
CA THR A 59 2.30 7.45 -17.17
C THR A 59 1.06 8.29 -16.88
N GLY A 60 -0.04 7.65 -16.45
CA GLY A 60 -1.37 8.23 -16.33
C GLY A 60 -2.11 8.40 -17.65
N ARG A 61 -1.53 7.99 -18.79
CA ARG A 61 -2.16 8.16 -20.12
C ARG A 61 -3.34 7.21 -20.32
N ARG A 62 -3.17 5.95 -19.92
CA ARG A 62 -4.27 5.00 -19.81
C ARG A 62 -4.83 5.04 -18.41
N HIS A 63 -6.11 5.35 -18.27
CA HIS A 63 -6.77 5.36 -16.99
C HIS A 63 -8.27 5.09 -17.09
N LEU A 64 -8.80 4.46 -16.04
CA LEU A 64 -10.20 4.55 -15.64
C LEU A 64 -10.22 5.25 -14.27
N ARG A 65 -11.00 6.32 -14.12
CA ARG A 65 -11.04 7.10 -12.88
C ARG A 65 -12.47 7.41 -12.46
N LEU A 66 -12.69 7.40 -11.14
CA LEU A 66 -13.98 7.71 -10.55
C LEU A 66 -14.07 9.20 -10.21
N ASP A 67 -14.90 9.91 -10.96
CA ASP A 67 -15.04 11.35 -10.90
C ASP A 67 -16.38 11.73 -10.25
N TYR A 68 -16.44 12.94 -9.71
CA TYR A 68 -17.69 13.60 -9.33
C TYR A 68 -17.71 14.99 -9.97
N GLY A 69 -18.76 15.30 -10.73
CA GLY A 69 -18.86 16.57 -11.42
C GLY A 69 -19.84 16.55 -12.58
N TYR A 70 -19.76 17.58 -13.43
CA TYR A 70 -20.59 17.67 -14.62
C TYR A 70 -20.27 16.54 -15.60
N ASN A 71 -21.29 15.77 -15.94
CA ASN A 71 -21.21 14.68 -16.89
C ASN A 71 -21.75 15.16 -18.24
N THR A 72 -20.88 15.18 -19.24
CA THR A 72 -21.20 15.67 -20.60
C THR A 72 -22.20 14.77 -21.33
N ARG A 73 -22.32 13.51 -20.92
CA ARG A 73 -23.23 12.52 -21.51
C ARG A 73 -24.64 12.64 -20.97
N THR A 74 -24.79 12.77 -19.65
CA THR A 74 -26.09 12.90 -18.98
C THR A 74 -26.55 14.35 -18.85
N ARG A 75 -25.65 15.32 -19.05
CA ARG A 75 -25.84 16.76 -18.84
C ARG A 75 -26.25 17.12 -17.41
N THR A 76 -25.88 16.30 -16.43
CA THR A 76 -26.15 16.50 -15.01
C THR A 76 -24.87 16.43 -14.19
N ILE A 77 -24.94 16.79 -12.90
CA ILE A 77 -23.84 16.55 -11.95
C ILE A 77 -24.07 15.17 -11.33
N ASP A 78 -23.13 14.25 -11.57
CA ASP A 78 -23.20 12.89 -11.06
C ASP A 78 -21.81 12.31 -10.74
N TYR A 79 -21.82 11.11 -10.17
CA TYR A 79 -20.62 10.28 -10.08
C TYR A 79 -20.53 9.45 -11.36
N HIS A 80 -19.41 9.54 -12.06
CA HIS A 80 -19.21 8.85 -13.33
C HIS A 80 -17.78 8.36 -13.49
N TRP A 81 -17.64 7.35 -14.35
CA TRP A 81 -16.36 6.85 -14.81
C TRP A 81 -15.88 7.69 -15.99
N ASN A 82 -14.67 8.21 -15.87
CA ASN A 82 -13.93 8.78 -16.99
C ASN A 82 -12.85 7.78 -17.43
N GLN A 83 -12.73 7.52 -18.73
CA GLN A 83 -11.81 6.53 -19.26
C GLN A 83 -11.02 7.05 -20.46
N SER A 84 -9.74 6.69 -20.49
CA SER A 84 -8.83 6.88 -21.62
C SER A 84 -8.07 5.59 -21.85
N GLY A 85 -8.30 4.92 -22.99
CA GLY A 85 -7.55 3.73 -23.38
C GLY A 85 -7.74 2.50 -22.48
N THR A 86 -8.85 2.43 -21.74
CA THR A 86 -9.16 1.30 -20.84
C THR A 86 -10.50 0.61 -21.14
N HIS A 87 -11.21 1.03 -22.18
CA HIS A 87 -12.49 0.43 -22.58
C HIS A 87 -12.38 -1.09 -22.83
N LYS A 88 -11.29 -1.56 -23.46
CA LYS A 88 -11.07 -3.00 -23.72
C LYS A 88 -10.97 -3.84 -22.44
N GLN A 89 -10.55 -3.24 -21.32
CA GLN A 89 -10.34 -3.93 -20.05
C GLN A 89 -11.59 -3.92 -19.17
N PHE A 90 -12.35 -2.82 -19.18
CA PHE A 90 -13.47 -2.63 -18.26
C PHE A 90 -14.85 -2.62 -18.93
N GLY A 91 -14.92 -2.54 -20.26
CA GLY A 91 -16.19 -2.38 -20.99
C GLY A 91 -16.91 -1.05 -20.72
N ILE A 92 -16.26 -0.12 -20.01
CA ILE A 92 -16.86 1.15 -19.59
C ILE A 92 -16.58 2.20 -20.66
N ILE A 93 -17.63 2.89 -21.10
CA ILE A 93 -17.55 4.02 -22.01
C ILE A 93 -17.21 5.27 -21.21
N ASP A 94 -16.53 6.23 -21.83
CA ASP A 94 -16.22 7.50 -21.18
C ASP A 94 -17.51 8.22 -20.70
N HIS A 95 -17.42 8.89 -19.55
CA HIS A 95 -18.52 9.54 -18.84
C HIS A 95 -19.73 8.64 -18.50
N THR A 96 -19.53 7.32 -18.33
CA THR A 96 -20.61 6.42 -17.91
C THR A 96 -20.95 6.63 -16.42
N PRO A 97 -22.22 6.82 -16.04
CA PRO A 97 -22.62 6.92 -14.62
C PRO A 97 -22.16 5.72 -13.79
N ALA A 98 -21.61 5.97 -12.60
CA ALA A 98 -20.90 4.96 -11.80
C ALA A 98 -21.79 4.14 -10.85
N GLY A 99 -23.11 4.37 -10.87
CA GLY A 99 -24.09 3.61 -10.08
C GLY A 99 -24.13 3.95 -8.58
N ARG A 100 -24.98 3.24 -7.83
CA ARG A 100 -25.37 3.59 -6.44
C ARG A 100 -24.24 3.52 -5.41
N GLY A 101 -23.24 2.66 -5.60
CA GLY A 101 -22.11 2.50 -4.67
C GLY A 101 -21.01 3.54 -4.82
N SER A 102 -21.00 4.28 -5.92
CA SER A 102 -19.92 5.21 -6.28
C SER A 102 -19.73 6.39 -5.30
N PRO A 103 -20.75 6.97 -4.64
CA PRO A 103 -20.53 8.05 -3.68
C PRO A 103 -19.72 7.58 -2.46
N LEU A 104 -20.00 6.37 -1.96
CA LEU A 104 -19.29 5.78 -0.83
C LEU A 104 -17.82 5.53 -1.21
N VAL A 105 -17.59 4.87 -2.34
CA VAL A 105 -16.25 4.56 -2.85
C VAL A 105 -15.44 5.83 -3.09
N HIS A 106 -16.05 6.84 -3.68
CA HIS A 106 -15.41 8.12 -3.93
C HIS A 106 -15.00 8.83 -2.63
N LYS A 107 -15.90 8.91 -1.65
CA LYS A 107 -15.58 9.50 -0.34
C LYS A 107 -14.49 8.70 0.37
N ALA A 108 -14.63 7.37 0.41
CA ALA A 108 -13.64 6.48 1.01
C ALA A 108 -12.26 6.67 0.38
N ALA A 109 -12.16 6.65 -0.95
CA ALA A 109 -10.92 6.87 -1.68
C ALA A 109 -10.31 8.25 -1.39
N LYS A 110 -11.15 9.31 -1.34
CA LYS A 110 -10.72 10.67 -1.00
C LYS A 110 -10.07 10.73 0.37
N TYR A 111 -10.74 10.20 1.41
CA TYR A 111 -10.22 10.26 2.77
C TYR A 111 -9.05 9.30 2.97
N PHE A 112 -9.10 8.12 2.37
CA PHE A 112 -8.05 7.11 2.49
C PHE A 112 -6.71 7.58 1.94
N ARG A 113 -6.71 8.37 0.87
CA ARG A 113 -5.50 9.05 0.34
C ARG A 113 -4.74 9.84 1.40
N TYR A 114 -5.44 10.50 2.32
CA TYR A 114 -4.85 11.33 3.35
C TYR A 114 -4.62 10.53 4.64
N ALA A 115 -5.64 9.81 5.11
CA ALA A 115 -5.56 8.99 6.31
C ALA A 115 -4.46 7.92 6.19
N GLY A 116 -4.34 7.26 5.04
CA GLY A 116 -3.30 6.26 4.81
C GLY A 116 -1.89 6.85 4.90
N ARG A 117 -1.67 8.09 4.44
CA ARG A 117 -0.37 8.76 4.59
C ARG A 117 -0.03 9.05 6.03
N THR A 118 -1.02 9.50 6.80
CA THR A 118 -0.85 9.69 8.25
C THR A 118 -0.51 8.37 8.94
N LEU A 119 -1.18 7.27 8.57
CA LEU A 119 -0.90 5.95 9.13
C LEU A 119 0.52 5.45 8.79
N VAL A 120 1.05 5.73 7.59
CA VAL A 120 2.46 5.44 7.29
C VAL A 120 3.39 6.20 8.24
N VAL A 121 3.16 7.49 8.45
CA VAL A 121 4.00 8.31 9.35
C VAL A 121 3.94 7.78 10.78
N VAL A 122 2.75 7.44 11.28
CA VAL A 122 2.56 6.83 12.60
C VAL A 122 3.30 5.50 12.70
N GLY A 123 3.17 4.63 11.69
CA GLY A 123 3.88 3.34 11.67
C GLY A 123 5.40 3.52 11.68
N VAL A 124 5.93 4.43 10.87
CA VAL A 124 7.37 4.73 10.85
C VAL A 124 7.85 5.26 12.20
N ALA A 125 7.10 6.16 12.85
CA ALA A 125 7.46 6.69 14.16
C ALA A 125 7.44 5.61 15.25
N MET A 126 6.43 4.73 15.24
CA MET A 126 6.36 3.58 16.15
C MET A 126 7.54 2.63 15.94
N ASP A 127 7.91 2.35 14.69
CA ASP A 127 9.06 1.51 14.37
C ASP A 127 10.38 2.14 14.82
N ALA A 128 10.55 3.46 14.66
CA ALA A 128 11.73 4.19 15.16
C ALA A 128 11.84 4.11 16.69
N ILE A 129 10.73 4.31 17.42
CA ILE A 129 10.68 4.13 18.88
C ILE A 129 11.07 2.69 19.24
N SER A 130 10.56 1.70 18.49
CA SER A 130 10.86 0.29 18.72
C SER A 130 12.35 -0.03 18.56
N ILE A 131 13.04 0.62 17.62
CA ILE A 131 14.48 0.43 17.39
C ILE A 131 15.29 1.02 18.55
N VAL A 132 14.95 2.23 18.98
CA VAL A 132 15.67 2.94 20.06
C VAL A 132 15.50 2.23 21.40
N GLN A 133 14.35 1.63 21.65
CA GLN A 133 14.05 0.92 22.90
C GLN A 133 14.50 -0.55 22.88
N ALA A 134 14.92 -1.10 21.74
CA ALA A 134 15.33 -2.49 21.65
C ALA A 134 16.68 -2.74 22.33
N SER A 135 16.81 -3.89 22.99
CA SER A 135 18.09 -4.35 23.56
C SER A 135 19.15 -4.61 22.48
N LYS A 136 18.73 -5.01 21.27
CA LYS A 136 19.57 -5.16 20.08
C LYS A 136 19.07 -4.23 18.95
N PRO A 137 19.44 -2.93 18.95
CA PRO A 137 18.91 -1.95 18.00
C PRO A 137 19.16 -2.30 16.53
N LEU A 138 20.34 -2.83 16.19
CA LEU A 138 20.69 -3.20 14.81
C LEU A 138 19.88 -4.40 14.29
N ARG A 139 19.66 -5.40 15.15
CA ARG A 139 18.75 -6.51 14.87
C ARG A 139 17.34 -5.99 14.61
N ARG A 140 16.82 -5.14 15.50
CA ARG A 140 15.48 -4.57 15.37
C ARG A 140 15.33 -3.70 14.12
N ALA A 141 16.35 -2.92 13.77
CA ALA A 141 16.37 -2.14 12.53
C ALA A 141 16.28 -3.05 11.30
N SER A 142 17.00 -4.18 11.31
CA SER A 142 16.94 -5.17 10.23
C SER A 142 15.54 -5.78 10.09
N GLU A 143 14.89 -6.15 11.20
CA GLU A 143 13.50 -6.61 11.21
C GLU A 143 12.52 -5.58 10.66
N VAL A 144 12.66 -4.30 11.03
CA VAL A 144 11.77 -3.23 10.56
C VAL A 144 11.92 -3.00 9.06
N VAL A 145 13.16 -2.91 8.56
CA VAL A 145 13.42 -2.69 7.13
C VAL A 145 12.92 -3.88 6.30
N ALA A 146 13.22 -5.11 6.74
CA ALA A 146 12.72 -6.30 6.10
C ALA A 146 11.19 -6.40 6.19
N GLY A 147 10.59 -5.95 7.30
CA GLY A 147 9.16 -5.82 7.48
C GLY A 147 8.52 -4.85 6.48
N TRP A 148 9.06 -3.66 6.29
CA TRP A 148 8.54 -2.71 5.28
C TRP A 148 8.64 -3.28 3.86
N ALA A 149 9.77 -3.93 3.53
CA ALA A 149 9.95 -4.57 2.23
C ALA A 149 8.96 -5.71 2.01
N GLY A 150 8.80 -6.59 3.01
CA GLY A 150 7.83 -7.67 2.99
C GLY A 150 6.39 -7.16 2.90
N ALA A 151 6.06 -6.10 3.61
CA ALA A 151 4.77 -5.45 3.56
C ALA A 151 4.46 -4.90 2.16
N TRP A 152 5.42 -4.25 1.52
CA TRP A 152 5.26 -3.75 0.16
C TRP A 152 5.05 -4.88 -0.85
N ALA A 153 5.85 -5.95 -0.74
CA ALA A 153 5.75 -7.11 -1.61
C ALA A 153 4.41 -7.84 -1.42
N GLY A 154 4.05 -8.12 -0.17
CA GLY A 154 2.80 -8.75 0.20
C GLY A 154 1.58 -7.93 -0.23
N CYS A 155 1.63 -6.61 -0.07
CA CYS A 155 0.59 -5.71 -0.56
C CYS A 155 0.36 -5.87 -2.07
N LYS A 156 1.43 -5.92 -2.87
CA LYS A 156 1.32 -6.06 -4.32
C LYS A 156 0.80 -7.42 -4.73
N VAL A 157 1.30 -8.50 -4.15
CA VAL A 157 0.94 -9.87 -4.53
C VAL A 157 -0.50 -10.17 -4.13
N VAL A 158 -0.84 -9.99 -2.85
CA VAL A 158 -2.18 -10.29 -2.35
C VAL A 158 -3.18 -9.25 -2.84
N GLY A 159 -2.78 -7.98 -2.96
CA GLY A 159 -3.60 -6.94 -3.57
C GLY A 159 -3.89 -7.19 -5.05
N ALA A 160 -2.94 -7.72 -5.83
CA ALA A 160 -3.22 -8.13 -7.21
C ALA A 160 -4.23 -9.29 -7.27
N GLY A 161 -4.08 -10.29 -6.38
CA GLY A 161 -5.05 -11.38 -6.25
C GLY A 161 -6.45 -10.89 -5.87
N GLY A 162 -6.54 -10.00 -4.87
CA GLY A 162 -7.80 -9.39 -4.45
C GLY A 162 -8.42 -8.51 -5.54
N ALA A 163 -7.62 -7.76 -6.29
CA ALA A 163 -8.08 -6.97 -7.42
C ALA A 163 -8.64 -7.85 -8.54
N ALA A 164 -7.97 -8.96 -8.87
CA ALA A 164 -8.46 -9.92 -9.85
C ALA A 164 -9.79 -10.55 -9.42
N ALA A 165 -9.89 -11.01 -8.17
CA ALA A 165 -11.12 -11.57 -7.62
C ALA A 165 -12.27 -10.54 -7.64
N GLY A 166 -11.99 -9.31 -7.20
CA GLY A 166 -12.97 -8.23 -7.19
C GLY A 166 -13.39 -7.75 -8.59
N ALA A 167 -12.49 -7.83 -9.57
CA ALA A 167 -12.77 -7.43 -10.95
C ALA A 167 -13.86 -8.27 -11.63
N LEU A 168 -14.10 -9.50 -11.15
CA LEU A 168 -15.21 -10.34 -11.62
C LEU A 168 -16.57 -9.70 -11.36
N ALA A 169 -16.69 -8.83 -10.36
CA ALA A 169 -17.92 -8.14 -10.03
C ALA A 169 -18.04 -6.78 -10.74
N SER A 170 -17.01 -5.94 -10.64
CA SER A 170 -16.98 -4.58 -11.22
C SER A 170 -15.61 -3.92 -10.99
N PRO A 171 -15.32 -2.76 -11.61
CA PRO A 171 -14.17 -1.96 -11.21
C PRO A 171 -14.21 -1.56 -9.72
N VAL A 172 -15.39 -1.27 -9.17
CA VAL A 172 -15.53 -1.02 -7.72
C VAL A 172 -15.09 -2.24 -6.92
N GLY A 173 -15.52 -3.43 -7.33
CA GLY A 173 -15.09 -4.70 -6.74
C GLY A 173 -13.58 -4.87 -6.80
N ALA A 174 -12.95 -4.59 -7.95
CA ALA A 174 -11.50 -4.64 -8.12
C ALA A 174 -10.78 -3.70 -7.15
N ALA A 175 -11.26 -2.47 -6.97
CA ALA A 175 -10.67 -1.53 -6.03
C ALA A 175 -10.80 -2.02 -4.58
N ILE A 176 -11.98 -2.46 -4.16
CA ILE A 176 -12.22 -2.96 -2.80
C ILE A 176 -11.36 -4.19 -2.53
N GLY A 177 -11.41 -5.19 -3.42
CA GLY A 177 -10.64 -6.41 -3.30
C GLY A 177 -9.14 -6.15 -3.35
N GLY A 178 -8.68 -5.25 -4.21
CA GLY A 178 -7.27 -4.92 -4.33
C GLY A 178 -6.71 -4.20 -3.12
N VAL A 179 -7.43 -3.20 -2.60
CA VAL A 179 -7.02 -2.46 -1.39
C VAL A 179 -7.09 -3.37 -0.17
N GLY A 180 -8.18 -4.13 0.00
CA GLY A 180 -8.32 -5.08 1.10
C GLY A 180 -7.24 -6.16 1.08
N GLY A 181 -7.00 -6.76 -0.09
CA GLY A 181 -5.92 -7.72 -0.29
C GLY A 181 -4.54 -7.11 -0.02
N CYS A 182 -4.30 -5.87 -0.43
CA CYS A 182 -3.05 -5.19 -0.16
C CYS A 182 -2.83 -4.95 1.34
N ILE A 183 -3.87 -4.60 2.09
CA ILE A 183 -3.77 -4.43 3.55
C ILE A 183 -3.44 -5.77 4.21
N ILE A 184 -4.18 -6.84 3.88
CA ILE A 184 -3.97 -8.18 4.45
C ILE A 184 -2.56 -8.70 4.11
N GLY A 185 -2.18 -8.62 2.84
CA GLY A 185 -0.84 -9.03 2.39
C GLY A 185 0.26 -8.14 2.94
N GLY A 186 -0.01 -6.85 3.15
CA GLY A 186 0.93 -5.92 3.75
C GLY A 186 1.19 -6.23 5.22
N ILE A 187 0.16 -6.58 5.99
CA ILE A 187 0.31 -6.99 7.38
C ILE A 187 1.07 -8.31 7.47
N GLY A 188 0.63 -9.34 6.72
CA GLY A 188 1.31 -10.64 6.71
C GLY A 188 2.76 -10.55 6.21
N GLY A 189 2.97 -9.75 5.17
CA GLY A 189 4.30 -9.47 4.62
C GLY A 189 5.20 -8.71 5.59
N TYR A 190 4.66 -7.78 6.38
CA TYR A 190 5.44 -7.09 7.42
C TYR A 190 5.96 -8.11 8.44
N PHE A 191 5.08 -8.90 9.03
CA PHE A 191 5.48 -9.83 10.08
C PHE A 191 6.39 -10.94 9.55
N GLY A 192 6.11 -11.48 8.35
CA GLY A 192 6.99 -12.46 7.70
C GLY A 192 8.36 -11.87 7.35
N GLY A 193 8.39 -10.65 6.80
CA GLY A 193 9.64 -9.94 6.49
C GLY A 193 10.45 -9.63 7.74
N SER A 194 9.80 -9.19 8.82
CA SER A 194 10.46 -8.91 10.09
C SER A 194 11.09 -10.16 10.71
N ALA A 195 10.38 -11.30 10.71
CA ALA A 195 10.93 -12.55 11.21
C ALA A 195 12.19 -12.96 10.45
N LEU A 196 12.14 -12.96 9.11
CA LEU A 196 13.28 -13.26 8.25
C LEU A 196 14.45 -12.28 8.45
N GLY A 197 14.16 -10.99 8.62
CA GLY A 197 15.18 -9.97 8.87
C GLY A 197 15.92 -10.19 10.19
N GLY A 198 15.21 -10.65 11.23
CA GLY A 198 15.81 -11.03 12.50
C GLY A 198 16.71 -12.27 12.37
N GLU A 199 16.22 -13.31 11.69
CA GLU A 199 16.99 -14.55 11.47
C GLU A 199 18.28 -14.30 10.67
N VAL A 200 18.21 -13.50 9.60
CA VAL A 200 19.38 -13.14 8.78
C VAL A 200 20.40 -12.34 9.59
N TYR A 201 19.92 -11.42 10.45
CA TYR A 201 20.82 -10.67 11.34
C TYR A 201 21.52 -11.61 12.32
N ASP A 202 20.77 -12.48 13.00
CA ASP A 202 21.32 -13.40 14.00
C ASP A 202 22.35 -14.34 13.35
N TRP A 203 22.08 -14.87 12.16
CA TRP A 203 23.04 -15.66 11.38
C TRP A 203 24.33 -14.89 11.06
N ALA A 204 24.22 -13.62 10.67
CA ALA A 204 25.38 -12.79 10.33
C ALA A 204 26.23 -12.45 11.56
N ASP A 205 25.58 -12.13 12.69
CA ASP A 205 26.21 -11.85 13.98
C ASP A 205 27.02 -13.06 14.47
N ASP A 206 26.47 -14.27 14.32
CA ASP A 206 27.13 -15.52 14.70
C ASP A 206 28.30 -15.91 13.77
N THR A 207 28.33 -15.42 12.52
CA THR A 207 29.35 -15.81 11.53
C THR A 207 30.56 -14.89 11.52
N PHE A 208 30.45 -13.63 11.98
CA PHE A 208 31.53 -12.65 11.90
C PHE A 208 31.59 -11.71 13.10
N PHE A 209 32.30 -12.07 14.18
CA PHE A 209 33.19 -11.18 14.95
C PHE A 209 34.13 -12.02 15.84
N ILE A 210 35.29 -12.43 15.31
CA ILE A 210 36.49 -12.50 16.16
C ILE A 210 36.81 -11.03 16.45
N THR A 211 36.73 -10.60 17.71
CA THR A 211 37.18 -9.27 18.10
C THR A 211 38.63 -9.08 17.67
N LEU A 212 38.94 -7.99 16.93
CA LEU A 212 40.32 -7.62 16.55
C LEU A 212 41.28 -7.51 17.76
N SER A 213 40.77 -7.42 18.98
CA SER A 213 41.58 -7.48 20.22
C SER A 213 42.23 -8.85 20.46
N GLU A 214 41.75 -9.91 19.81
CA GLU A 214 42.28 -11.27 19.94
C GLU A 214 43.27 -11.62 18.80
N ALA A 215 43.42 -10.72 17.82
CA ALA A 215 44.33 -10.88 16.68
C ALA A 215 45.68 -10.16 16.84
N LEU A 216 45.91 -9.45 17.94
CA LEU A 216 47.21 -8.88 18.28
C LEU A 216 47.80 -9.64 19.47
N PRO A 217 49.05 -10.14 19.37
CA PRO A 217 49.74 -10.73 20.51
C PRO A 217 49.84 -9.69 21.62
N GLN A 218 49.51 -10.08 22.85
CA GLN A 218 49.79 -9.26 24.02
C GLN A 218 51.32 -9.15 24.18
N ASN A 219 51.86 -7.98 23.87
CA ASN A 219 53.22 -7.57 24.23
C ASN A 219 53.15 -6.67 25.46
#